data_AF-A0A8T4NI11-F1
#
_entry.id   AF-A0A8T4NI11-F1
#
_cell.length_a   1.000
_cell.length_b   1.000
_cell.length_c   1.000
_cell.angle_alpha   90.00
_cell.angle_beta   90.00
_cell.angle_gamma   90.00
#
_symmetry.space_group_name_H-M   'P 1'
#
loop_
_entity.id
_entity.type
_entity.pdbx_description
1 polymer ?
#
loop_
_entity_poly.entity_id
_entity_poly.type
_entity_poly.pdbx_seq_one_letter_code
_entity_poly.pdbx_strand_id
1 'polypeptide(L)'
;MGTILGTRMTKEDKVIFEVEMDYEDSLKLKGHIKNIHVFSEDAAELRTNLAQRGANDTTKYFLIPRELRVGLNFNKSVKCQKIETDSRKIFIFVMDKEVA
;
A
#
# COMPACT_ATOMS: atom_id res chain seq x y z
N MET A 1 5.22 -0.50 -13.85
CA MET A 1 5.21 -1.29 -12.60
C MET A 1 6.44 -2.18 -12.59
N GLY A 2 6.92 -2.63 -11.43
CA GLY A 2 8.06 -3.56 -11.40
C GLY A 2 7.67 -4.99 -11.77
N THR A 3 8.51 -5.68 -12.54
CA THR A 3 8.43 -7.11 -12.83
C THR A 3 9.51 -7.84 -12.05
N ILE A 4 9.16 -8.99 -11.46
CA ILE A 4 10.14 -9.86 -10.79
C ILE A 4 10.93 -10.61 -11.88
N LEU A 5 12.24 -10.35 -11.96
CA LEU A 5 13.15 -11.08 -12.84
C LEU A 5 13.63 -12.38 -12.20
N GLY A 6 13.80 -12.37 -10.87
CA GLY A 6 14.38 -13.48 -10.15
C GLY A 6 13.87 -13.56 -8.72
N THR A 7 13.74 -14.79 -8.23
CA THR A 7 13.45 -15.08 -6.82
C THR A 7 14.46 -16.10 -6.33
N ARG A 8 15.11 -15.85 -5.20
CA ARG A 8 16.00 -16.82 -4.56
C ARG A 8 15.81 -16.88 -3.06
N MET A 9 15.96 -18.09 -2.51
CA MET A 9 16.00 -18.32 -1.08
C MET A 9 17.41 -18.15 -0.54
N THR A 10 17.53 -17.53 0.63
CA THR A 10 18.77 -17.48 1.40
C THR A 10 18.81 -18.63 2.40
N LYS A 11 20.00 -18.87 2.99
CA LYS A 11 20.18 -19.89 4.03
C LYS A 11 19.48 -19.56 5.36
N GLU A 12 18.95 -18.35 5.51
CA GLU A 12 18.24 -17.87 6.70
C GLU A 12 16.72 -17.81 6.48
N ASP A 13 16.19 -18.61 5.55
CA ASP A 13 14.77 -18.63 5.16
C ASP A 13 14.21 -17.28 4.67
N LYS A 14 15.09 -16.34 4.27
CA LYS A 14 14.69 -15.07 3.64
C LYS A 14 14.59 -15.25 2.13
N VAL A 15 13.62 -14.57 1.52
CA VAL A 15 13.44 -14.49 0.06
C VAL A 15 14.06 -13.20 -0.46
N ILE A 16 14.83 -13.28 -1.53
CA ILE A 16 15.33 -12.12 -2.29
C ILE A 16 14.60 -12.07 -3.62
N PHE A 17 14.03 -10.91 -3.93
CA PHE A 17 13.46 -10.58 -5.23
C PHE A 17 14.39 -9.64 -5.99
N GLU A 18 14.64 -9.95 -7.25
CA GLU A 18 15.24 -9.02 -8.22
C GLU A 18 14.11 -8.43 -9.06
N VAL A 19 13.98 -7.10 -9.06
CA VAL A 19 12.87 -6.38 -9.68
C VAL A 19 13.40 -5.45 -10.75
N GLU A 20 12.91 -5.63 -11.97
CA GLU A 20 13.05 -4.67 -13.06
C GLU A 20 11.87 -3.72 -13.03
N MET A 21 12.09 -2.42 -13.22
CA MET A 21 11.01 -1.45 -13.31
C MET A 21 11.31 -0.39 -14.35
N ASP A 22 10.25 0.18 -14.91
CA ASP A 22 10.36 1.31 -15.82
C ASP A 22 11.08 2.48 -15.13
N TYR A 23 11.94 3.15 -15.88
CA TYR A 23 12.70 4.30 -15.38
C TYR A 23 11.79 5.37 -14.77
N GLU A 24 10.68 5.70 -15.44
CA GLU A 24 9.69 6.68 -14.97
C GLU A 24 9.04 6.28 -13.63
N ASP A 25 8.83 4.98 -13.39
CA ASP A 25 8.33 4.51 -12.10
C ASP A 25 9.40 4.57 -11.02
N SER A 26 10.66 4.29 -11.36
CA SER A 26 11.77 4.46 -10.43
C SER A 26 11.94 5.91 -9.96
N LEU A 27 11.67 6.89 -10.83
CA LEU A 27 11.72 8.31 -10.47
C LEU A 27 10.66 8.69 -9.44
N LYS A 28 9.51 8.02 -9.41
CA LYS A 28 8.45 8.25 -8.40
C LYS A 28 8.91 7.90 -6.99
N LEU A 29 9.96 7.08 -6.83
CA LEU A 29 10.58 6.81 -5.54
C LEU A 29 11.33 8.03 -4.98
N LYS A 30 11.63 9.05 -5.80
CA LYS A 30 12.31 10.29 -5.37
C LYS A 30 13.60 10.02 -4.57
N GLY A 31 14.33 8.96 -4.91
CA GLY A 31 15.55 8.54 -4.21
C GLY A 31 15.33 7.73 -2.92
N HIS A 32 14.09 7.44 -2.53
CA HIS A 32 13.77 6.65 -1.33
C HIS A 32 13.93 5.13 -1.58
N ILE A 33 15.16 4.63 -1.57
CA ILE A 33 15.46 3.21 -1.84
C ILE A 33 15.51 2.30 -0.60
N LYS A 34 15.46 2.87 0.62
CA LYS A 34 15.68 2.13 1.87
C LYS A 34 14.42 1.60 2.57
N ASN A 35 13.23 2.10 2.19
CA ASN A 35 11.95 1.76 2.84
C ASN A 35 10.91 1.31 1.79
N ILE A 36 11.30 0.40 0.92
CA ILE A 36 10.40 -0.17 -0.09
C ILE A 36 9.67 -1.34 0.54
N HIS A 37 8.33 -1.26 0.55
CA HIS A 37 7.46 -2.32 1.03
C HIS A 37 6.78 -2.99 -0.15
N VAL A 38 6.73 -4.31 -0.13
CA VAL A 38 6.06 -5.12 -1.15
C VAL A 38 4.71 -5.57 -0.60
N PHE A 39 3.67 -5.44 -1.40
CA PHE A 39 2.35 -6.02 -1.12
C PHE A 39 1.80 -6.64 -2.41
N SER A 40 0.92 -7.63 -2.27
CA SER A 40 0.20 -8.23 -3.39
C SER A 40 -1.29 -7.92 -3.25
N GLU A 41 -1.91 -7.53 -4.36
CA GLU A 41 -3.35 -7.30 -4.42
C GLU A 41 -4.18 -8.58 -4.22
N ASP A 42 -3.60 -9.75 -4.52
CA ASP A 42 -4.26 -11.04 -4.34
C ASP A 42 -4.11 -11.59 -2.92
N ALA A 43 -3.24 -10.99 -2.10
CA ALA A 43 -3.08 -11.31 -0.68
C ALA A 43 -4.06 -10.54 0.23
N ALA A 44 -4.97 -9.72 -0.34
CA ALA A 44 -5.95 -8.97 0.44
C ALA A 44 -7.06 -9.89 0.97
N GLU A 45 -6.94 -10.30 2.25
CA GLU A 45 -7.88 -11.24 2.86
C GLU A 45 -9.14 -10.57 3.45
N LEU A 46 -9.04 -9.31 3.88
CA LEU A 46 -10.12 -8.60 4.56
C LEU A 46 -10.92 -7.73 3.59
N ARG A 47 -12.20 -8.05 3.42
CA ARG A 47 -13.13 -7.21 2.66
C ARG A 47 -13.57 -6.02 3.50
N THR A 48 -13.54 -4.84 2.90
CA THR A 48 -14.10 -3.63 3.49
C THR A 48 -15.05 -2.93 2.51
N ASN A 49 -15.86 -2.03 3.02
CA ASN A 49 -16.82 -1.27 2.25
C ASN A 49 -16.35 0.16 2.02
N LEU A 50 -16.82 0.74 0.92
CA LEU A 50 -16.77 2.17 0.68
C LEU A 50 -18.05 2.80 1.25
N ALA A 51 -17.90 3.78 2.15
CA ALA A 51 -19.02 4.59 2.60
C ALA A 51 -19.10 5.89 1.80
N GLN A 52 -20.32 6.39 1.62
CA GLN A 52 -20.59 7.67 0.97
C GLN A 52 -21.37 8.56 1.94
N ARG A 53 -21.07 9.85 1.98
CA ARG A 53 -21.75 10.85 2.81
C ARG A 53 -21.83 12.20 2.12
N GLY A 54 -22.88 12.96 2.45
CA GLY A 54 -23.15 14.31 1.96
C GLY A 54 -24.26 14.36 0.93
N ALA A 55 -24.75 15.56 0.61
CA ALA A 55 -25.68 15.74 -0.51
C ALA A 55 -24.97 15.30 -1.81
N ASN A 56 -25.63 14.46 -2.59
CA ASN A 56 -25.14 13.87 -3.84
C ASN A 56 -23.85 13.03 -3.73
N ASP A 57 -23.60 12.38 -2.59
CA ASP A 57 -22.48 11.42 -2.41
C ASP A 57 -21.09 11.99 -2.74
N THR A 58 -20.92 13.30 -2.54
CA THR A 58 -19.71 14.03 -2.91
C THR A 58 -18.46 13.53 -2.17
N THR A 59 -18.61 12.93 -0.98
CA THR A 59 -17.46 12.42 -0.20
C THR A 59 -17.51 10.91 -0.04
N LYS A 60 -16.41 10.25 -0.41
CA LYS A 60 -16.21 8.80 -0.35
C LYS A 60 -15.16 8.44 0.70
N TYR A 61 -15.43 7.43 1.51
CA TYR A 61 -14.58 6.99 2.61
C TYR A 61 -14.27 5.49 2.47
N PHE A 62 -13.00 5.13 2.61
CA PHE A 62 -12.62 3.75 2.87
C PHE A 62 -12.85 3.46 4.36
N LEU A 63 -13.65 2.45 4.66
CA LEU A 63 -13.81 2.02 6.04
C LEU A 63 -12.64 1.13 6.44
N ILE A 64 -12.08 1.34 7.63
CA ILE A 64 -11.10 0.42 8.21
C ILE A 64 -11.86 -0.72 8.90
N PRO A 65 -11.64 -2.00 8.52
CA PRO A 65 -12.21 -3.17 9.20
C PRO A 65 -11.95 -3.13 10.71
N ARG A 66 -12.89 -3.64 11.52
CA ARG A 66 -12.81 -3.51 12.99
C ARG A 66 -11.53 -4.15 13.55
N GLU A 67 -11.11 -5.25 12.95
CA GLU A 67 -9.94 -6.05 13.27
C GLU A 67 -8.63 -5.24 13.14
N LEU A 68 -8.61 -4.27 12.22
CA LEU A 68 -7.43 -3.44 11.94
C LEU A 68 -7.42 -2.12 12.71
N ARG A 69 -8.39 -1.86 13.59
CA ARG A 69 -8.49 -0.58 14.31
C ARG A 69 -7.63 -0.48 15.57
N VAL A 70 -7.11 -1.60 16.05
CA VAL A 70 -6.33 -1.65 17.30
C VAL A 70 -5.05 -0.83 17.14
N GLY A 71 -4.84 0.15 18.03
CA GLY A 71 -3.64 1.00 18.02
C GLY A 71 -3.64 2.12 16.98
N LEU A 72 -4.78 2.43 16.34
CA LEU A 72 -4.90 3.60 15.45
C LEU A 72 -5.21 4.87 16.26
N ASN A 73 -4.32 5.86 16.17
CA ASN A 73 -4.54 7.22 16.67
C ASN A 73 -4.79 8.19 15.51
N PHE A 74 -5.91 8.90 15.54
CA PHE A 74 -6.43 9.69 14.41
C PHE A 74 -5.90 11.13 14.34
N ASN A 75 -4.98 11.52 15.22
CA ASN A 75 -4.53 12.90 15.37
C ASN A 75 -3.31 13.27 14.52
N LYS A 76 -2.84 12.38 13.64
CA LYS A 76 -1.64 12.59 12.80
C LYS A 76 -1.99 12.62 11.32
N SER A 77 -1.14 13.28 10.54
CA SER A 77 -1.28 13.33 9.09
C SER A 77 -1.09 11.94 8.48
N VAL A 78 -1.92 11.64 7.48
CA VAL A 78 -1.86 10.38 6.72
C VAL A 78 -1.35 10.67 5.33
N LYS A 79 -0.39 9.89 4.85
CA LYS A 79 0.06 9.96 3.45
C LYS A 79 -0.78 9.01 2.62
N CYS A 80 -1.17 9.44 1.42
CA CYS A 80 -1.91 8.62 0.47
C CYS A 80 -1.21 8.62 -0.88
N GLN A 81 -1.14 7.44 -1.51
CA GLN A 81 -0.75 7.29 -2.89
C GLN A 81 -1.85 6.52 -3.63
N LYS A 82 -2.19 7.01 -4.81
CA LYS A 82 -3.04 6.31 -5.76
C LYS A 82 -2.16 5.67 -6.84
N ILE A 83 -2.41 4.40 -7.11
CA ILE A 83 -1.81 3.65 -8.21
C ILE A 83 -2.95 3.14 -9.08
N GLU A 84 -2.85 3.33 -10.39
CA GLU A 84 -3.79 2.76 -11.35
C GLU A 84 -3.06 1.71 -12.17
N THR A 85 -3.68 0.54 -12.28
CA THR A 85 -3.31 -0.49 -13.23
C THR A 85 -4.40 -0.55 -14.30
N ASP A 86 -4.22 -1.38 -15.32
CA ASP A 86 -5.20 -1.52 -16.41
C ASP A 86 -6.58 -1.99 -15.91
N SER A 87 -6.61 -2.73 -14.81
CA SER A 87 -7.83 -3.37 -14.29
C SER A 87 -8.25 -2.90 -12.89
N ARG A 88 -7.37 -2.25 -12.13
CA ARG A 88 -7.60 -1.95 -10.71
C ARG A 88 -7.14 -0.55 -10.35
N LYS A 89 -7.82 0.04 -9.35
CA LYS A 89 -7.41 1.29 -8.69
C LYS A 89 -7.01 0.97 -7.26
N ILE A 90 -5.76 1.25 -6.93
CA ILE A 90 -5.16 0.91 -5.64
C ILE A 90 -4.88 2.21 -4.88
N PHE A 91 -5.27 2.24 -3.62
CA PHE A 91 -4.99 3.34 -2.71
C PHE A 91 -4.16 2.82 -1.54
N ILE A 92 -2.97 3.38 -1.36
CA ILE A 92 -2.05 3.04 -0.28
C ILE A 92 -2.03 4.19 0.71
N PHE A 93 -2.43 3.90 1.95
CA PHE A 93 -2.35 4.84 3.06
C PHE A 93 -1.20 4.45 3.97
N VAL A 94 -0.34 5.42 4.30
CA VAL A 94 0.77 5.24 5.23
C VAL A 94 0.55 6.16 6.42
N MET A 95 0.56 5.57 7.61
CA MET A 95 0.38 6.24 8.89
C MET A 95 1.58 5.94 9.78
N ASP A 96 2.01 6.92 10.55
CA ASP A 96 3.04 6.69 11.56
C ASP A 96 2.48 5.80 12.68
N LYS A 97 3.20 4.72 12.99
CA LYS A 97 2.91 3.90 14.16
C LYS A 97 3.43 4.63 15.40
N GLU A 98 2.64 4.67 16.47
CA GLU A 98 3.17 5.09 17.76
C GLU A 98 4.03 3.97 18.34
N VAL A 99 5.29 4.31 18.62
CA VAL A 99 6.15 3.48 19.44
C VAL A 99 5.71 3.76 20.87
N ALA A 100 5.14 2.75 21.52
CA ALA A 100 4.87 2.80 22.97
C ALA A 100 6.18 2.89 23.76
#